data_AF-A0A5P1FF34-F1
#
_entry.id   AF-A0A5P1FF34-F1
#
_cell.length_a   1.000
_cell.length_b   1.000
_cell.length_c   1.000
_cell.angle_alpha   90.00
_cell.angle_beta   90.00
_cell.angle_gamma   90.00
#
_symmetry.space_group_name_H-M   'P 1'
#
loop_
_entity.id
_entity.type
_entity.pdbx_description
1 polymer ?
#
loop_
_entity_poly.entity_id
_entity_poly.type
_entity_poly.pdbx_seq_one_letter_code
_entity_poly.pdbx_strand_id
1 'polypeptide(L)'
;MKSTLEMKLNVSSTKSPSGNESGLKLDTFKADFDFNQQTLDFSSRERKSMQRERATANARTRLMRLSEAAESLQKRAANSVLVGKETEARELLVEKKKLMQALEKSKNRIDVLDKLAIKINE
;
A
#
# COMPACT_ATOMS: atom_id res chain seq x y z
N MET A 1 28.84 -3.78 2.72
CA MET A 1 28.04 -4.14 3.91
C MET A 1 28.92 -3.99 5.14
N LYS A 2 28.82 -2.87 5.84
CA LYS A 2 29.48 -2.67 7.15
C LYS A 2 28.37 -2.62 8.20
N SER A 3 28.49 -3.46 9.22
CA SER A 3 27.46 -3.72 10.22
C SER A 3 27.31 -2.54 11.19
N THR A 4 26.07 -2.26 11.57
CA THR A 4 25.56 -1.17 12.41
C THR A 4 26.01 -1.22 13.88
N LEU A 5 27.04 -2.02 14.23
CA LEU A 5 27.41 -2.29 15.62
C LEU A 5 28.67 -1.56 16.12
N GLU A 6 29.42 -0.86 15.26
CA GLU A 6 30.68 -0.22 15.67
C GLU A 6 30.61 1.29 15.97
N MET A 7 29.43 1.90 15.99
CA MET A 7 29.28 3.34 16.28
C MET A 7 28.72 3.67 17.67
N LYS A 8 29.00 2.83 18.70
CA LYS A 8 28.58 3.12 20.09
C LYS A 8 29.70 3.16 21.13
N LEU A 9 30.96 3.14 20.73
CA LEU A 9 32.07 3.20 21.70
C LEU A 9 33.13 4.20 21.27
N ASN A 10 32.76 5.47 21.14
CA ASN A 10 33.74 6.53 21.31
C ASN A 10 33.07 7.83 21.73
N VAL A 11 33.78 8.64 22.51
CA VAL A 11 33.40 9.96 23.06
C VAL A 11 32.52 9.84 24.32
N SER A 12 32.96 10.13 25.56
CA SER A 12 34.11 10.91 26.03
C SER A 12 34.29 10.70 27.53
N SER A 13 35.52 10.35 27.94
CA SER A 13 36.01 10.52 29.31
C SER A 13 36.67 11.89 29.39
N THR A 14 35.98 12.91 29.92
CA THR A 14 36.59 14.14 30.41
C THR A 14 35.72 14.80 31.49
N LYS A 15 36.25 14.81 32.72
CA LYS A 15 36.21 15.89 33.72
C LYS A 15 34.86 16.58 33.99
N SER A 16 34.29 16.29 35.17
CA SER A 16 33.14 16.97 35.76
C SER A 16 33.38 18.48 35.99
N PRO A 17 32.43 19.34 35.62
CA PRO A 17 32.17 20.59 36.33
C PRO A 17 30.91 20.47 37.19
N SER A 18 31.04 20.86 38.45
CA SER A 18 29.94 20.97 39.41
C SER A 18 28.85 21.93 38.90
N GLY A 19 27.60 21.47 38.88
CA GLY A 19 26.42 22.28 38.63
C GLY A 19 25.58 21.74 37.47
N ASN A 20 24.42 21.18 37.80
CA ASN A 20 23.28 20.94 36.88
C ASN A 20 23.30 19.64 36.05
N GLU A 21 24.00 18.58 36.48
CA GLU A 21 24.03 17.29 35.77
C GLU A 21 22.66 16.59 35.65
N SER A 22 21.74 16.86 36.58
CA SER A 22 20.38 16.29 36.56
C SER A 22 19.50 16.86 35.45
N GLY A 23 19.68 18.14 35.09
CA GLY A 23 19.00 18.76 33.95
C GLY A 23 19.51 18.24 32.61
N LEU A 24 20.84 18.18 32.43
CA LEU A 24 21.47 17.65 31.22
C LEU A 24 21.15 16.17 30.95
N LYS A 25 21.05 15.35 32.00
CA LYS A 25 20.61 13.94 31.86
C LYS A 25 19.15 13.88 31.43
N LEU A 26 18.27 14.71 32.01
CA LEU A 26 16.85 14.75 31.65
C LEU A 26 16.64 15.23 30.21
N ASP A 27 17.40 16.23 29.76
CA ASP A 27 17.34 16.74 28.39
C ASP A 27 17.82 15.69 27.38
N THR A 28 18.88 14.94 27.71
CA THR A 28 19.36 13.81 26.88
C THR A 28 18.32 12.69 26.81
N PHE A 29 17.72 12.29 27.95
CA PHE A 29 16.66 11.28 27.97
C PHE A 29 15.42 11.71 27.18
N LYS A 30 15.07 13.00 27.27
CA LYS A 30 13.96 13.57 26.52
C LYS A 30 14.25 13.56 25.02
N ALA A 31 15.45 13.94 24.61
CA ALA A 31 15.90 13.88 23.22
C ALA A 31 15.93 12.44 22.67
N ASP A 32 16.42 11.48 23.45
CA ASP A 32 16.44 10.06 23.08
C ASP A 32 15.02 9.48 22.96
N PHE A 33 14.11 9.86 23.86
CA PHE A 33 12.71 9.46 23.79
C PHE A 33 12.03 10.05 22.54
N ASP A 34 12.22 11.34 22.29
CA ASP A 34 11.63 12.03 21.14
C ASP A 34 12.20 11.50 19.81
N PHE A 35 13.51 11.19 19.75
CA PHE A 35 14.15 10.54 18.60
C PHE A 35 13.63 9.12 18.36
N ASN A 36 13.46 8.32 19.42
CA ASN A 36 12.86 6.99 19.31
C ASN A 36 11.41 7.07 18.84
N GLN A 37 10.63 8.02 19.35
CA GLN A 37 9.25 8.26 18.91
C GLN A 37 9.19 8.67 17.44
N GLN A 38 10.07 9.59 17.01
CA GLN A 38 10.18 10.01 15.62
C GLN A 38 10.54 8.85 14.69
N THR A 39 11.43 7.96 15.12
CA THR A 39 11.82 6.75 14.37
C THR A 39 10.65 5.77 14.23
N LEU A 40 9.86 5.57 15.29
CA LEU A 40 8.64 4.75 15.26
C LEU A 40 7.58 5.33 14.34
N ASP A 41 7.40 6.65 14.36
CA ASP A 41 6.44 7.36 13.53
C ASP A 41 6.83 7.27 12.05
N PHE A 42 8.10 7.48 11.73
CA PHE A 42 8.64 7.30 10.37
C PHE A 42 8.39 5.88 9.86
N SER A 43 8.75 4.87 10.65
CA SER A 43 8.53 3.46 10.31
C SER A 43 7.05 3.15 10.08
N SER A 44 6.15 3.76 10.88
CA SER A 44 4.71 3.59 10.73
C SER A 44 4.17 4.27 9.47
N ARG A 45 4.69 5.45 9.12
CA ARG A 45 4.36 6.16 7.87
C ARG A 45 4.80 5.36 6.64
N GLU A 46 6.03 4.83 6.66
CA GLU A 46 6.57 3.97 5.60
C GLU A 46 5.71 2.70 5.40
N ARG A 47 5.32 2.03 6.49
CA ARG A 47 4.41 0.87 6.42
C ARG A 47 3.06 1.24 5.79
N LYS A 48 2.48 2.38 6.18
CA LYS A 48 1.23 2.87 5.60
C LYS A 48 1.39 3.25 4.11
N SER A 49 2.55 3.76 3.72
CA SER A 49 2.90 4.02 2.31
C SER A 49 2.90 2.72 1.50
N MET A 50 3.69 1.74 1.92
CA MET A 50 3.79 0.44 1.25
C MET A 50 2.43 -0.28 1.17
N GLN A 51 1.61 -0.20 2.21
CA GLN A 51 0.26 -0.80 2.19
C GLN A 51 -0.65 -0.17 1.14
N ARG A 52 -0.59 1.15 0.96
CA ARG A 52 -1.38 1.86 -0.06
C ARG A 52 -0.92 1.50 -1.47
N GLU A 53 0.40 1.46 -1.69
CA GLU A 53 0.96 1.06 -2.98
C GLU A 53 0.54 -0.38 -3.35
N ARG A 54 0.68 -1.31 -2.41
CA ARG A 54 0.20 -2.70 -2.59
C ARG A 54 -1.31 -2.77 -2.86
N ALA A 55 -2.11 -1.98 -2.14
CA ALA A 55 -3.55 -1.95 -2.37
C ALA A 55 -3.91 -1.46 -3.78
N THR A 56 -3.16 -0.48 -4.28
CA THR A 56 -3.33 0.09 -5.63
C THR A 56 -2.90 -0.91 -6.70
N ALA A 57 -1.72 -1.51 -6.55
CA ALA A 57 -1.24 -2.57 -7.44
C ALA A 57 -2.23 -3.74 -7.52
N ASN A 58 -2.71 -4.23 -6.36
CA ASN A 58 -3.71 -5.30 -6.31
C ASN A 58 -5.02 -4.93 -7.00
N ALA A 59 -5.50 -3.69 -6.85
CA ALA A 59 -6.71 -3.21 -7.52
C ALA A 59 -6.53 -3.16 -9.05
N ARG A 60 -5.36 -2.74 -9.53
CA ARG A 60 -4.99 -2.74 -10.97
C ARG A 60 -4.89 -4.16 -11.54
N THR A 61 -4.23 -5.08 -10.84
CA THR A 61 -4.17 -6.50 -11.27
C THR A 61 -5.56 -7.12 -11.32
N ARG A 62 -6.42 -6.83 -10.33
CA ARG A 62 -7.81 -7.31 -10.32
C ARG A 62 -8.61 -6.74 -11.49
N LEU A 63 -8.42 -5.45 -11.81
CA LEU A 63 -9.04 -4.81 -12.97
C LEU A 63 -8.66 -5.53 -14.28
N MET A 64 -7.36 -5.77 -14.49
CA MET A 64 -6.85 -6.49 -15.67
C MET A 64 -7.50 -7.87 -15.83
N ARG A 65 -7.47 -8.70 -14.77
CA ARG A 65 -8.05 -10.05 -14.79
C ARG A 65 -9.57 -10.04 -15.05
N LEU A 66 -10.28 -9.06 -14.51
CA LEU A 66 -11.71 -8.91 -14.77
C LEU A 66 -11.98 -8.52 -16.23
N SER A 67 -11.19 -7.61 -16.81
CA SER A 67 -11.32 -7.27 -18.23
C SER A 67 -11.10 -8.49 -19.13
N GLU A 68 -10.05 -9.27 -18.88
CA GLU A 68 -9.76 -10.50 -19.63
C GLU A 68 -10.91 -11.53 -19.53
N ALA A 69 -11.45 -11.72 -18.32
CA ALA A 69 -12.58 -12.62 -18.11
C ALA A 69 -13.86 -12.13 -18.81
N ALA A 70 -14.13 -10.82 -18.83
CA ALA A 70 -15.27 -10.25 -19.55
C ALA A 70 -15.16 -10.48 -21.07
N GLU A 71 -13.97 -10.34 -21.63
CA GLU A 71 -13.71 -10.63 -23.05
C GLU A 71 -13.86 -12.12 -23.37
N SER A 72 -13.36 -12.99 -22.50
CA SER A 72 -13.53 -14.44 -22.66
C SER A 72 -15.01 -14.84 -22.67
N LEU A 73 -15.82 -14.31 -21.75
CA LEU A 73 -17.26 -14.53 -21.73
C LEU A 73 -17.93 -14.01 -23.01
N GLN A 74 -17.52 -12.85 -23.52
CA GLN A 74 -18.04 -12.32 -24.78
C GLN A 74 -17.72 -13.23 -25.96
N LYS A 75 -16.48 -13.73 -26.07
CA LYS A 75 -16.06 -14.65 -27.14
C LYS A 75 -16.84 -15.96 -27.07
N ARG A 76 -16.99 -16.53 -25.87
CA ARG A 76 -17.78 -17.75 -25.65
C ARG A 76 -19.24 -17.55 -26.01
N ALA A 77 -19.86 -16.44 -25.60
CA ALA A 77 -21.24 -16.14 -25.94
C ALA A 77 -21.44 -16.00 -27.45
N ALA A 78 -20.53 -15.32 -28.15
CA ALA A 78 -20.56 -15.21 -29.60
C ALA A 78 -20.47 -16.60 -30.28
N ASN A 79 -19.56 -17.45 -29.82
CA ASN A 79 -19.45 -18.82 -30.33
C ASN A 79 -20.72 -19.64 -30.07
N SER A 80 -21.33 -19.55 -28.89
CA SER A 80 -22.59 -20.23 -28.56
C SER A 80 -23.72 -19.79 -29.50
N VAL A 81 -23.81 -18.51 -29.87
CA VAL A 81 -24.78 -18.03 -30.87
C VAL A 81 -24.52 -18.68 -32.24
N LEU A 82 -23.25 -18.73 -32.69
CA LEU A 82 -22.90 -19.30 -34.00
C LEU A 82 -23.27 -20.78 -34.12
N VAL A 83 -23.20 -21.54 -33.02
CA VAL A 83 -23.58 -22.97 -33.00
C VAL A 83 -25.06 -23.18 -32.65
N GLY A 84 -25.88 -22.12 -32.60
CA GLY A 84 -27.32 -22.19 -32.33
C GLY A 84 -27.70 -22.39 -30.85
N LYS A 85 -26.75 -22.27 -29.92
CA LYS A 85 -26.96 -22.40 -28.47
C LYS A 85 -27.29 -21.05 -27.83
N GLU A 86 -28.44 -20.49 -28.18
CA GLU A 86 -28.82 -19.16 -27.71
C GLU A 86 -29.02 -19.06 -26.20
N THR A 87 -29.54 -20.11 -25.55
CA THR A 87 -29.75 -20.12 -24.09
C THR A 87 -28.42 -19.99 -23.35
N GLU A 88 -27.41 -20.77 -23.75
CA GLU A 88 -26.06 -20.70 -23.19
C GLU A 88 -25.43 -19.32 -23.42
N ALA A 89 -25.61 -18.74 -24.63
CA ALA A 89 -25.13 -17.40 -24.91
C ALA A 89 -25.74 -16.35 -23.97
N ARG A 90 -27.04 -16.43 -23.68
CA ARG A 90 -27.72 -15.52 -22.75
C ARG A 90 -27.18 -15.68 -21.32
N GLU A 91 -26.96 -16.90 -20.86
CA GLU A 91 -26.38 -17.16 -19.53
C GLU A 91 -24.98 -16.57 -19.40
N LEU A 92 -24.11 -16.77 -20.41
CA LEU A 92 -22.76 -16.19 -20.44
C LEU A 92 -22.79 -14.65 -20.42
N LEU A 93 -23.76 -14.02 -21.08
CA LEU A 93 -23.94 -12.56 -21.05
C LEU A 93 -24.42 -12.07 -19.68
N VAL A 94 -25.25 -12.85 -18.97
CA VAL A 94 -25.66 -12.54 -17.59
C VAL A 94 -24.46 -12.60 -16.65
N GLU A 95 -23.60 -13.61 -16.78
CA GLU A 95 -22.35 -13.69 -16.02
C GLU A 95 -21.43 -12.50 -16.33
N LYS A 96 -21.27 -12.15 -17.61
CA LYS A 96 -20.48 -10.99 -18.04
C LYS A 96 -21.00 -9.71 -17.39
N LYS A 97 -22.32 -9.52 -17.31
CA LYS A 97 -22.93 -8.35 -16.65
C LYS A 97 -22.54 -8.26 -15.17
N LYS A 98 -22.57 -9.37 -14.43
CA LYS A 98 -22.12 -9.41 -13.02
C LYS A 98 -20.63 -9.06 -12.92
N LEU A 99 -19.83 -9.56 -13.85
CA LEU A 99 -18.39 -9.30 -13.89
C LEU A 99 -18.09 -7.83 -14.17
N MET A 100 -18.83 -7.20 -15.09
CA MET A 100 -18.73 -5.77 -15.38
C MET A 100 -19.05 -4.89 -14.16
N GLN A 101 -20.01 -5.29 -13.30
CA GLN A 101 -20.27 -4.59 -12.04
C GLN A 101 -19.08 -4.68 -11.08
N ALA A 102 -18.42 -5.85 -11.01
CA ALA A 102 -17.22 -6.02 -10.20
C ALA A 102 -16.01 -5.24 -10.73
N LEU A 103 -15.94 -5.07 -12.06
CA LEU A 103 -14.94 -4.29 -12.78
C LEU A 103 -15.10 -2.80 -12.45
N GLU A 104 -16.33 -2.28 -12.48
CA GLU A 104 -16.64 -0.89 -12.12
C GLU A 104 -16.25 -0.56 -10.68
N LYS A 105 -16.54 -1.46 -9.74
CA LYS A 105 -16.07 -1.33 -8.34
C LYS A 105 -14.54 -1.27 -8.24
N SER A 106 -13.83 -2.02 -9.10
CA SER A 106 -12.37 -2.02 -9.13
C SER A 106 -11.81 -0.70 -9.66
N LYS A 107 -12.42 -0.12 -10.70
CA LYS A 107 -12.06 1.21 -11.24
C LYS A 107 -12.23 2.28 -10.18
N ASN A 108 -13.41 2.35 -9.56
CA ASN A 108 -13.69 3.32 -8.49
C ASN A 108 -12.70 3.22 -7.33
N ARG A 109 -12.26 2.00 -6.98
CA ARG A 109 -11.24 1.81 -5.94
C ARG A 109 -9.89 2.37 -6.35
N ILE A 110 -9.47 2.17 -7.60
CA ILE A 110 -8.22 2.75 -8.13
C ILE A 110 -8.30 4.28 -8.08
N ASP A 111 -9.39 4.87 -8.56
CA ASP A 111 -9.58 6.33 -8.57
C ASP A 111 -9.49 6.94 -7.17
N VAL A 112 -10.10 6.29 -6.17
CA VAL A 112 -10.02 6.75 -4.78
C VAL A 112 -8.59 6.64 -4.25
N LEU A 113 -7.89 5.54 -4.54
CA LEU A 113 -6.51 5.33 -4.10
C LEU A 113 -5.55 6.34 -4.75
N ASP A 114 -5.72 6.62 -6.04
CA ASP A 114 -4.92 7.60 -6.78
C ASP A 114 -5.16 9.02 -6.23
N LYS A 115 -6.42 9.40 -5.97
CA LYS A 115 -6.75 10.69 -5.33
C LYS A 115 -6.15 10.82 -3.94
N LEU A 116 -6.16 9.75 -3.14
CA LEU A 116 -5.54 9.73 -1.81
C LEU A 116 -4.02 9.81 -1.88
N ALA A 117 -3.40 9.18 -2.88
CA ALA A 117 -1.96 9.25 -3.08
C ALA A 117 -1.51 10.70 -3.38
N ILE A 118 -2.24 11.39 -4.25
CA ILE A 118 -1.99 12.80 -4.59
C ILE A 118 -2.10 13.68 -3.33
N LYS A 119 -3.21 13.61 -2.60
CA LYS A 119 -3.45 14.43 -1.40
C LYS A 119 -2.46 14.24 -0.26
N ILE A 120 -1.77 13.10 -0.20
CA ILE A 120 -0.78 12.82 0.85
C ILE A 120 0.62 13.28 0.43
N ASN A 121 0.82 13.54 -0.87
CA ASN A 121 2.07 14.05 -1.42
C ASN A 121 2.06 15.58 -1.64
N GLU A 122 0.91 16.22 -1.40
CA GLU A 122 0.76 17.68 -1.23
C GLU A 122 1.16 18.09 0.19
#